data_AF-A0A0R2NKX1-F1
#
_entry.id   AF-A0A0R2NKX1-F1
#
_cell.length_a   1.000
_cell.length_b   1.000
_cell.length_c   1.000
_cell.angle_alpha   90.00
_cell.angle_beta   90.00
_cell.angle_gamma   90.00
#
_symmetry.space_group_name_H-M   'P 1'
#
loop_
_entity.id
_entity.type
_entity.pdbx_description
1 polymer ?
#
loop_
_entity_poly.entity_id
_entity_poly.type
_entity_poly.pdbx_seq_one_letter_code
_entity_poly.pdbx_strand_id
1 'polypeptide(L)'
;MKKDDCVFCQKTDLIMENDLAKAFYDHAPMAKGHVLIVPKDHYVTFFDVPKAEQQAMIELMDEVKPFLDDKFHPRAYQIFSHIGAPAG
;
A
#
# COMPACT_ATOMS: atom_id res chain seq x y z
N MET A 1 -15.63 2.00 -4.59
CA MET A 1 -16.45 1.69 -3.40
C MET A 1 -15.82 0.57 -2.60
N LYS A 2 -15.82 0.66 -1.26
CA LYS A 2 -15.31 -0.38 -0.36
C LYS A 2 -16.15 -1.67 -0.42
N LYS A 3 -15.53 -2.81 -0.05
CA LYS A 3 -16.18 -4.10 0.11
C LYS A 3 -16.03 -4.65 1.53
N ASP A 4 -17.10 -5.24 2.06
CA ASP A 4 -17.16 -5.75 3.44
C ASP A 4 -16.34 -7.03 3.64
N ASP A 5 -16.23 -7.86 2.61
CA ASP A 5 -15.47 -9.12 2.59
C ASP A 5 -13.98 -8.95 2.27
N CYS A 6 -13.53 -7.72 1.96
CA CYS A 6 -12.15 -7.44 1.62
C CYS A 6 -11.33 -7.02 2.84
N VAL A 7 -10.34 -7.83 3.21
CA VAL A 7 -9.43 -7.57 4.35
C VAL A 7 -8.70 -6.23 4.25
N PHE A 8 -8.36 -5.77 3.04
CA PHE A 8 -7.72 -4.47 2.84
C PHE A 8 -8.69 -3.31 2.98
N CYS A 9 -9.94 -3.44 2.52
CA CYS A 9 -10.96 -2.41 2.71
C CYS A 9 -11.23 -2.16 4.20
N GLN A 10 -11.28 -3.24 4.99
CA GLN A 10 -11.58 -3.21 6.43
C GLN A 10 -10.37 -2.89 7.33
N LYS A 11 -9.16 -2.76 6.76
CA LYS A 11 -7.96 -2.43 7.54
C LYS A 11 -8.04 -1.02 8.14
N THR A 12 -7.94 -0.94 9.47
CA THR A 12 -7.99 0.29 10.28
C THR A 12 -6.68 0.64 10.98
N ASP A 13 -5.79 -0.33 11.17
CA ASP A 13 -4.46 -0.12 11.74
C ASP A 13 -3.52 0.40 10.64
N LEU A 14 -3.53 1.73 10.47
CA LEU A 14 -2.83 2.46 9.43
C LEU A 14 -1.59 3.13 9.99
N ILE A 15 -0.52 3.15 9.20
CA ILE A 15 0.67 3.95 9.49
C ILE A 15 0.38 5.40 9.09
N MET A 16 -0.13 5.60 7.88
CA MET A 16 -0.43 6.90 7.27
C MET A 16 -1.54 6.75 6.22
N GLU A 17 -2.22 7.84 5.90
CA GLU A 17 -3.18 7.91 4.79
C GLU A 17 -3.24 9.34 4.24
N ASN A 18 -3.64 9.46 2.97
CA ASN A 18 -4.06 10.73 2.36
C ASN A 18 -5.54 10.60 1.93
N ASP A 19 -6.06 11.48 1.08
CA ASP A 19 -7.49 11.47 0.73
C ASP A 19 -7.94 10.17 0.03
N LEU A 20 -7.08 9.56 -0.79
CA LEU A 20 -7.45 8.47 -1.70
C LEU A 20 -6.71 7.15 -1.44
N ALA A 21 -5.61 7.17 -0.68
CA ALA A 21 -4.78 6.01 -0.41
C ALA A 21 -4.48 5.85 1.09
N LYS A 22 -4.11 4.63 1.48
CA LYS A 22 -3.73 4.29 2.85
C LYS A 22 -2.55 3.32 2.87
N ALA A 23 -1.73 3.43 3.90
CA ALA A 23 -0.52 2.64 4.09
C ALA A 23 -0.56 1.91 5.44
N PHE A 24 -0.21 0.62 5.47
CA PHE A 24 -0.14 -0.18 6.69
C PHE A 24 0.92 -1.27 6.59
N TYR A 25 1.40 -1.77 7.73
CA TYR A 25 2.35 -2.87 7.74
C TYR A 25 1.70 -4.17 7.25
N ASP A 26 2.46 -4.95 6.49
CA ASP A 26 2.05 -6.31 6.15
C ASP A 26 1.98 -7.19 7.41
N HIS A 27 0.98 -8.06 7.46
CA HIS A 27 0.86 -9.09 8.49
C HIS A 27 1.93 -10.19 8.38
N ALA A 28 2.43 -10.44 7.17
CA ALA A 28 3.46 -11.44 6.87
C ALA A 28 4.65 -10.75 6.18
N PRO A 29 5.43 -9.94 6.92
CA PRO A 29 6.46 -9.09 6.33
C PRO A 29 7.62 -9.91 5.76
N MET A 30 7.94 -9.69 4.48
CA MET A 30 9.13 -10.25 3.84
C MET A 30 10.42 -9.60 4.35
N ALA A 31 10.33 -8.38 4.86
CA ALA A 31 11.44 -7.62 5.43
C ALA A 31 10.94 -6.70 6.56
N LYS A 32 11.85 -6.27 7.43
CA LYS A 32 11.55 -5.31 8.50
C LYS A 32 11.06 -4.00 7.87
N GLY A 33 9.87 -3.54 8.28
CA GLY A 33 9.25 -2.34 7.72
C GLY A 33 8.52 -2.56 6.39
N HIS A 34 8.14 -3.80 6.05
CA HIS A 34 7.31 -4.09 4.87
C HIS A 34 5.94 -3.41 4.99
N VAL A 35 5.64 -2.50 4.06
CA VAL A 35 4.41 -1.70 4.01
C VAL A 35 3.65 -2.02 2.74
N LEU A 36 2.33 -2.15 2.87
CA LEU A 36 1.39 -2.18 1.76
C LEU A 36 0.74 -0.81 1.61
N ILE A 37 0.73 -0.29 0.38
CA ILE A 37 0.06 0.95 0.00
C ILE A 37 -1.07 0.58 -0.96
N VAL A 38 -2.29 0.93 -0.59
CA VAL A 38 -3.51 0.57 -1.35
C VAL A 38 -4.45 1.77 -1.46
N PRO A 39 -5.28 1.84 -2.52
CA PRO A 39 -6.35 2.82 -2.57
C PRO A 39 -7.38 2.56 -1.45
N LYS A 40 -8.07 3.61 -1.01
CA LYS A 40 -9.15 3.49 -0.01
C LYS A 40 -10.38 2.77 -0.57
N ASP A 41 -10.59 2.90 -1.87
CA ASP A 41 -11.63 2.21 -2.63
C ASP A 41 -11.15 0.86 -3.16
N HIS A 42 -12.09 -0.07 -3.36
CA HIS A 42 -11.76 -1.42 -3.81
C HIS A 42 -11.56 -1.49 -5.32
N TYR A 43 -10.39 -2.00 -5.73
CA TYR A 43 -10.02 -2.34 -7.10
C TYR A 43 -9.35 -3.72 -7.10
N VAL A 44 -9.58 -4.51 -8.15
CA VAL A 44 -9.10 -5.90 -8.21
C VAL A 44 -7.62 -5.94 -8.59
N THR A 45 -7.23 -5.10 -9.55
CA THR A 45 -5.85 -5.00 -10.03
C THR A 45 -5.39 -3.55 -10.02
N PHE A 46 -4.06 -3.34 -10.03
CA PHE A 46 -3.49 -2.00 -10.19
C PHE A 46 -3.94 -1.29 -11.47
N PHE A 47 -4.27 -2.05 -12.52
CA PHE A 47 -4.74 -1.51 -13.80
C PHE A 47 -6.18 -0.99 -13.75
N ASP A 48 -6.97 -1.44 -12.76
CA ASP A 48 -8.34 -0.95 -12.54
C ASP A 48 -8.36 0.35 -11.72
N VAL A 49 -7.25 0.71 -11.08
CA VAL A 49 -7.14 1.89 -10.23
C VAL A 49 -7.13 3.15 -11.11
N PRO A 50 -8.04 4.12 -10.90
CA PRO A 50 -8.04 5.34 -11.69
C PRO A 50 -6.81 6.21 -11.40
N LYS A 51 -6.51 7.14 -12.30
CA LYS A 51 -5.24 7.87 -12.27
C LYS A 51 -5.04 8.76 -11.04
N ALA A 52 -6.12 9.31 -10.48
CA ALA A 52 -6.06 10.13 -9.28
C ALA A 52 -5.60 9.29 -8.07
N GLU A 53 -6.16 8.09 -7.91
CA GLU A 53 -5.82 7.15 -6.85
C GLU A 53 -4.42 6.57 -7.05
N GLN A 54 -4.01 6.25 -8.29
CA GLN A 54 -2.63 5.84 -8.58
C GLN A 54 -1.63 6.94 -8.17
N GLN A 55 -1.93 8.19 -8.50
CA GLN A 55 -1.10 9.33 -8.12
C GLN A 55 -1.05 9.51 -6.60
N ALA A 56 -2.19 9.42 -5.92
CA ALA A 56 -2.24 9.49 -4.46
C ALA A 56 -1.48 8.35 -3.78
N MET A 57 -1.46 7.15 -4.37
CA MET A 57 -0.64 6.04 -3.86
C MET A 57 0.86 6.35 -3.98
N ILE A 58 1.30 6.96 -5.08
CA ILE A 58 2.70 7.37 -5.30
C ILE A 58 3.09 8.48 -4.31
N GLU A 59 2.24 9.49 -4.14
CA GLU A 59 2.47 10.57 -3.17
C GLU A 59 2.59 10.01 -1.75
N LEU A 60 1.70 9.09 -1.38
CA LEU A 60 1.80 8.43 -0.07
C LEU A 60 3.07 7.59 0.06
N MET A 61 3.56 6.98 -1.02
CA MET A 61 4.82 6.24 -1.03
C MET A 61 6.03 7.16 -0.79
N ASP A 62 6.03 8.35 -1.38
CA ASP A 62 7.06 9.37 -1.17
C ASP A 62 7.08 9.87 0.28
N GLU A 63 5.94 9.86 0.97
CA GLU A 63 5.85 10.12 2.41
C GLU A 63 6.27 8.91 3.26
N VAL A 64 5.91 7.68 2.86
CA VAL A 64 6.23 6.45 3.60
C VAL A 64 7.74 6.23 3.65
N LYS A 65 8.43 6.52 2.55
CA LYS A 65 9.88 6.29 2.46
C LYS A 65 10.68 6.98 3.58
N PRO A 66 10.62 8.31 3.78
CA PRO A 66 11.39 8.97 4.85
C PRO A 66 10.98 8.48 6.25
N PHE A 67 9.71 8.13 6.46
CA PHE A 67 9.28 7.50 7.71
C PHE A 67 9.97 6.15 7.96
N LEU A 68 10.09 5.32 6.92
CA LEU A 68 10.82 4.04 7.00
C LEU A 68 12.33 4.26 7.14
N ASP A 69 12.88 5.28 6.47
CA ASP A 69 14.31 5.66 6.57
C ASP A 69 14.69 5.98 8.01
N ASP A 70 13.92 6.85 8.67
CA ASP A 70 14.15 7.25 10.07
C ASP A 70 13.98 6.07 11.04
N LYS A 71 12.92 5.27 10.86
CA LYS A 71 12.57 4.20 11.81
C LYS A 71 13.43 2.95 11.67
N PHE A 72 13.82 2.60 10.45
CA PHE A 72 14.43 1.29 10.16
C PHE A 72 15.78 1.35 9.47
N HIS A 73 16.20 2.52 8.97
CA HIS A 73 17.47 2.71 8.28
C HIS A 73 17.74 1.66 7.17
N PRO A 74 16.76 1.37 6.29
CA PRO A 74 16.93 0.42 5.21
C PRO A 74 17.98 0.92 4.21
N ARG A 75 18.69 -0.02 3.59
CA ARG A 75 19.74 0.28 2.59
C ARG A 75 19.20 0.33 1.16
N ALA A 76 18.03 -0.23 0.93
CA ALA A 76 17.38 -0.36 -0.37
C ALA A 76 15.89 -0.63 -0.20
N TYR A 77 15.13 -0.44 -1.28
CA TYR A 77 13.69 -0.70 -1.35
C TYR A 77 13.36 -1.52 -2.60
N GLN A 78 12.34 -2.35 -2.50
CA GLN A 78 11.71 -3.03 -3.62
C GLN A 78 10.24 -2.62 -3.65
N ILE A 79 9.75 -2.22 -4.82
CA ILE A 79 8.35 -1.86 -5.05
C ILE A 79 7.84 -2.78 -6.15
N PHE A 80 6.75 -3.50 -5.88
CA PHE A 80 6.14 -4.41 -6.84
C PHE A 80 4.66 -4.63 -6.51
N SER A 81 3.91 -5.12 -7.50
CA SER A 81 2.53 -5.57 -7.35
C SER A 81 2.38 -6.89 -8.08
N HIS A 82 1.79 -7.89 -7.44
CA HIS A 82 1.39 -9.13 -8.11
C HIS A 82 -0.03 -8.97 -8.65
N ILE A 83 -0.27 -9.40 -9.89
CA ILE A 83 -1.56 -9.27 -10.57
C ILE A 83 -1.93 -10.63 -11.18
N GLY A 84 -2.99 -11.24 -10.65
CA GLY A 84 -3.43 -12.59 -10.99
C GLY A 84 -2.65 -13.67 -10.25
N ALA A 85 -3.32 -14.78 -9.95
CA ALA A 85 -2.78 -15.86 -9.12
C ALA A 85 -1.41 -16.43 -9.57
N PRO A 86 -1.08 -16.57 -10.87
CA PRO A 86 0.24 -17.06 -11.28
C PRO A 86 1.41 -16.12 -10.95
N ALA A 87 1.14 -14.84 -10.67
CA ALA A 87 2.17 -13.86 -10.35
C ALA A 87 2.59 -13.88 -8.86
N GLY A 88 1.92 -14.67 -8.02
CA GLY A 88 2.20 -14.81 -6.59
C GLY A 88 0.95 -14.80 -5.73
#